data_AF-A0A848UWY0-F1
#
_entry.id   AF-A0A848UWY0-F1
#
_cell.length_a   1.000
_cell.length_b   1.000
_cell.length_c   1.000
_cell.angle_alpha   90.00
_cell.angle_beta   90.00
_cell.angle_gamma   90.00
#
_symmetry.space_group_name_H-M   'P 1'
#
loop_
_entity.id
_entity.type
_entity.pdbx_description
1 polymer ?
#
loop_
_entity_poly.entity_id
_entity_poly.type
_entity_poly.pdbx_seq_one_letter_code
_entity_poly.pdbx_strand_id
1 'polypeptide(L)'
;MSKPEKRYFKVFSSRHVIGDQNNYQILFDAIDKQGSYDEAKLLKKFKEEAFVNRFSIAKSRLYNSILKSLDAYHSNSSVEAQLKRTLHCAEILYNKSLYGQSLKLLRSAKKSAEKHQKITTLLEISQWEKRIIEKDNYEDVPVERIQQIQEQDDAHIEQLGLHSTLWTLKSRIFQNLYVKGKSRSAEELAQYKQMIDELPEATGDNMSVENQYLYNHLNSAYHYGIGNYSASFPYLESNVSLIEGHVHIFEEEPNVYLSVLTNAIYVAGRLGEEEKVREFLTKLKNPPKGLSLRETEDIDLRYFILSNSTSLTLALQQNNFDEGIALIPQIEEGLLKYDSKLSSVRKAFFYFNIAVLFFRKGHFNESLKWINQLLNNINIDHT
;
A
#
# COMPACT_ATOMS: atom_id res chain seq x y z
N MET A 1 -10.33 -0.20 -16.69
CA MET A 1 -10.48 1.26 -16.64
C MET A 1 -11.78 1.62 -15.92
N SER A 2 -11.71 2.58 -15.00
CA SER A 2 -12.86 3.17 -14.30
C SER A 2 -13.70 4.07 -15.23
N LYS A 3 -14.94 4.40 -14.84
CA LYS A 3 -15.80 5.31 -15.62
C LYS A 3 -15.12 6.67 -15.91
N PRO A 4 -14.44 7.33 -14.94
CA PRO A 4 -13.69 8.56 -15.21
C PRO A 4 -12.54 8.39 -16.22
N GLU A 5 -11.76 7.32 -16.10
CA GLU A 5 -10.64 7.04 -17.03
C GLU A 5 -11.15 6.83 -18.47
N LYS A 6 -12.26 6.09 -18.64
CA LYS A 6 -12.88 5.89 -19.95
C LYS A 6 -13.34 7.22 -20.55
N ARG A 7 -13.96 8.09 -19.74
CA ARG A 7 -14.38 9.43 -20.16
C ARG A 7 -13.17 10.28 -20.58
N TYR A 8 -12.09 10.23 -19.80
CA TYR A 8 -10.87 10.95 -20.12
C TYR A 8 -10.24 10.47 -21.42
N PHE A 9 -10.17 9.15 -21.65
CA PHE A 9 -9.66 8.58 -22.91
C PHE A 9 -10.41 9.08 -24.15
N LYS A 10 -11.74 9.21 -24.07
CA LYS A 10 -12.54 9.76 -25.18
C LYS A 10 -12.16 11.20 -25.50
N VAL A 11 -11.95 12.03 -24.47
CA VAL A 11 -11.48 13.41 -24.65
C VAL A 11 -10.04 13.42 -25.19
N PHE A 12 -9.15 12.62 -24.62
CA PHE A 12 -7.75 12.54 -25.02
C PHE A 12 -7.57 12.12 -26.48
N SER A 13 -8.31 11.10 -26.92
CA SER A 13 -8.26 10.57 -28.28
C SER A 13 -8.86 11.54 -29.30
N SER A 14 -9.88 12.31 -28.93
CA SER A 14 -10.48 13.33 -29.82
C SER A 14 -9.53 14.48 -30.19
N ARG A 15 -8.53 14.77 -29.36
CA ARG A 15 -7.57 15.87 -29.57
C ARG A 15 -6.44 15.55 -30.56
N HIS A 16 -6.23 14.28 -30.87
CA HIS A 16 -5.07 13.79 -31.65
C HIS A 16 -5.46 13.29 -33.05
N VAL A 17 -6.62 13.71 -33.57
CA VAL A 17 -7.09 13.29 -34.91
C VAL A 17 -6.74 14.36 -35.93
N ILE A 18 -5.90 14.01 -36.90
CA ILE A 18 -5.74 14.74 -38.15
C ILE A 18 -6.53 13.95 -39.20
N GLY A 19 -7.74 14.40 -39.54
CA GLY A 19 -8.65 13.73 -40.51
C GLY A 19 -10.04 13.40 -39.94
N ASP A 20 -10.87 12.71 -40.75
CA ASP A 20 -12.33 12.61 -40.51
C ASP A 20 -12.80 11.50 -39.56
N GLN A 21 -12.00 10.46 -39.23
CA GLN A 21 -12.44 9.40 -38.31
C GLN A 21 -11.35 8.87 -37.38
N ASN A 22 -11.67 8.85 -36.08
CA ASN A 22 -10.81 8.29 -35.03
C ASN A 22 -11.05 6.78 -34.89
N ASN A 23 -10.41 6.00 -35.76
CA ASN A 23 -10.53 4.53 -35.76
C ASN A 23 -10.23 3.89 -34.39
N TYR A 24 -9.42 4.54 -33.54
CA TYR A 24 -9.14 4.05 -32.18
C TYR A 24 -10.34 4.21 -31.24
N GLN A 25 -11.04 5.33 -31.32
CA GLN A 25 -12.21 5.58 -30.48
C GLN A 25 -13.36 4.63 -30.85
N ILE A 26 -13.57 4.36 -32.14
CA ILE A 26 -14.58 3.42 -32.63
C ILE A 26 -14.28 2.00 -32.12
N LEU A 27 -13.02 1.56 -32.21
CA LEU A 27 -12.60 0.26 -31.74
C LEU A 27 -12.71 0.16 -30.21
N PHE A 28 -12.31 1.20 -29.47
CA PHE A 28 -12.46 1.29 -28.02
C PHE A 28 -13.92 1.14 -27.59
N ASP A 29 -14.83 1.91 -28.20
CA ASP A 29 -16.26 1.87 -27.87
C ASP A 29 -16.89 0.51 -28.21
N ALA A 30 -16.38 -0.20 -29.22
CA ALA A 30 -16.85 -1.55 -29.54
C ALA A 30 -16.36 -2.59 -28.54
N ILE A 31 -15.11 -2.49 -28.07
CA ILE A 31 -14.57 -3.36 -27.03
C ILE A 31 -15.25 -3.09 -25.68
N ASP A 32 -15.46 -1.83 -25.32
CA ASP A 32 -16.06 -1.44 -24.04
C ASP A 32 -17.51 -1.94 -23.86
N LYS A 33 -18.21 -2.18 -24.98
CA LYS A 33 -19.56 -2.75 -25.01
C LYS A 33 -19.60 -4.27 -24.91
N GLN A 34 -18.46 -4.96 -25.03
CA GLN A 34 -18.40 -6.40 -24.89
C GLN A 34 -18.33 -6.77 -23.40
N GLY A 35 -19.17 -7.73 -22.96
CA GLY A 35 -19.05 -8.32 -21.62
C GLY A 35 -17.80 -9.19 -21.47
N SER A 36 -17.40 -9.87 -22.55
CA SER A 36 -16.15 -10.60 -22.69
C SER A 36 -15.56 -10.31 -24.07
N TYR A 37 -14.24 -10.11 -24.14
CA TYR A 37 -13.56 -9.81 -25.39
C TYR A 37 -13.79 -10.90 -26.44
N ASP A 38 -14.26 -10.50 -27.63
CA ASP A 38 -14.54 -11.39 -28.76
C ASP A 38 -14.06 -10.74 -30.06
N GLU A 39 -12.90 -11.18 -30.52
CA GLU A 39 -12.22 -10.66 -31.71
C GLU A 39 -12.98 -10.96 -33.01
N ALA A 40 -13.58 -12.15 -33.11
CA ALA A 40 -14.33 -12.54 -34.30
C ALA A 40 -15.54 -11.63 -34.51
N LYS A 41 -16.23 -11.22 -33.43
CA LYS A 41 -17.30 -10.22 -33.49
C LYS A 41 -16.81 -8.85 -33.93
N LEU A 42 -15.63 -8.42 -33.49
CA LEU A 42 -15.05 -7.13 -33.89
C LEU A 42 -14.69 -7.13 -35.37
N LEU A 43 -14.03 -8.18 -35.87
CA LEU A 43 -13.69 -8.32 -37.28
C LEU A 43 -14.93 -8.37 -38.18
N LYS A 44 -15.99 -9.07 -37.74
CA LYS A 44 -17.26 -9.12 -38.47
C LYS A 44 -17.96 -7.76 -38.49
N LYS A 45 -17.93 -7.02 -37.37
CA LYS A 45 -18.56 -5.70 -37.23
C LYS A 45 -17.88 -4.63 -38.08
N PHE A 46 -16.56 -4.68 -38.21
CA PHE A 46 -15.75 -3.67 -38.90
C PHE A 46 -15.23 -4.14 -40.26
N LYS A 47 -15.88 -5.13 -40.89
CA LYS A 47 -15.37 -5.80 -42.10
C LYS A 47 -15.02 -4.84 -43.26
N GLU A 48 -15.69 -3.69 -43.34
CA GLU A 48 -15.49 -2.67 -44.38
C GLU A 48 -14.43 -1.61 -44.00
N GLU A 49 -13.96 -1.63 -42.77
CA GLU A 49 -12.98 -0.66 -42.26
C GLU A 49 -11.55 -1.02 -42.68
N ALA A 50 -10.81 -0.03 -43.19
CA ALA A 50 -9.45 -0.24 -43.67
C ALA A 50 -8.50 -0.80 -42.58
N PHE A 51 -8.77 -0.53 -41.30
CA PHE A 51 -7.95 -1.02 -40.19
C PHE A 51 -8.10 -2.52 -39.93
N VAL A 52 -9.17 -3.17 -40.42
CA VAL A 52 -9.37 -4.63 -40.25
C VAL A 52 -8.32 -5.43 -41.02
N ASN A 53 -7.87 -4.94 -42.17
CA ASN A 53 -6.77 -5.54 -42.95
C ASN A 53 -5.46 -5.62 -42.16
N ARG A 54 -5.31 -4.79 -41.11
CA ARG A 54 -4.15 -4.77 -40.21
C ARG A 54 -4.61 -4.72 -38.75
N PHE A 55 -5.59 -5.56 -38.40
CA PHE A 55 -6.25 -5.51 -37.09
C PHE A 55 -5.29 -5.63 -35.90
N SER A 56 -4.24 -6.45 -36.02
CA SER A 56 -3.17 -6.55 -34.99
C SER A 56 -2.49 -5.20 -34.72
N ILE A 57 -2.19 -4.44 -35.77
CA ILE A 57 -1.59 -3.11 -35.66
C ILE A 57 -2.60 -2.12 -35.05
N ALA A 58 -3.87 -2.20 -35.45
CA ALA A 58 -4.93 -1.37 -34.89
C ALA A 58 -5.10 -1.59 -33.38
N LYS A 59 -5.08 -2.86 -32.92
CA LYS A 59 -5.09 -3.21 -31.49
C LYS A 59 -3.87 -2.67 -30.75
N SER A 60 -2.67 -2.86 -31.29
CA SER A 60 -1.43 -2.37 -30.67
C SER A 60 -1.44 -0.84 -30.52
N ARG A 61 -1.90 -0.12 -31.55
CA ARG A 61 -2.04 1.34 -31.50
C ARG A 61 -3.10 1.79 -30.51
N LEU A 62 -4.25 1.12 -30.46
CA LEU A 62 -5.30 1.40 -29.46
C LEU A 62 -4.75 1.20 -28.04
N TYR A 63 -4.09 0.08 -27.78
CA TYR A 63 -3.47 -0.21 -26.49
C TYR A 63 -2.48 0.89 -26.07
N ASN A 64 -1.57 1.28 -26.96
CA ASN A 64 -0.62 2.36 -26.70
C ASN A 64 -1.31 3.71 -26.48
N SER A 65 -2.40 4.00 -27.18
CA SER A 65 -3.19 5.22 -26.98
C SER A 65 -3.88 5.23 -25.61
N ILE A 66 -4.43 4.08 -25.18
CA ILE A 66 -5.01 3.91 -23.85
C ILE A 66 -3.92 4.13 -22.78
N LEU A 67 -2.74 3.53 -22.94
CA LEU A 67 -1.63 3.72 -22.00
C LEU A 67 -1.22 5.19 -21.88
N LYS A 68 -1.02 5.89 -23.01
CA LYS A 68 -0.69 7.33 -23.00
C LYS A 68 -1.77 8.17 -22.33
N SER A 69 -3.03 7.82 -22.55
CA SER A 69 -4.13 8.51 -21.90
C SER A 69 -4.17 8.27 -20.39
N LEU A 70 -3.88 7.04 -19.95
CA LEU A 70 -3.83 6.70 -18.52
C LEU A 70 -2.65 7.39 -17.85
N ASP A 71 -1.47 7.39 -18.48
CA ASP A 71 -0.29 8.11 -18.03
C ASP A 71 -0.59 9.61 -17.84
N ALA A 72 -1.19 10.25 -18.85
CA ALA A 72 -1.58 11.66 -18.76
C ALA A 72 -2.61 11.92 -17.64
N TYR A 73 -3.61 11.04 -17.49
CA TYR A 73 -4.64 11.14 -16.45
C TYR A 73 -4.05 11.02 -15.04
N HIS A 74 -3.10 10.09 -14.86
CA HIS A 74 -2.51 9.78 -13.56
C HIS A 74 -1.19 10.52 -13.29
N SER A 75 -0.78 11.44 -14.17
CA SER A 75 0.49 12.17 -14.08
C SER A 75 0.69 12.99 -12.79
N ASN A 76 -0.40 13.32 -12.08
CA ASN A 76 -0.39 14.01 -10.80
C ASN A 76 -1.01 13.19 -9.66
N SER A 77 -1.21 11.88 -9.85
CA SER A 77 -1.97 11.02 -8.94
C SER A 77 -1.26 10.70 -7.62
N SER A 78 0.06 10.87 -7.59
CA SER A 78 0.93 10.67 -6.43
C SER A 78 2.13 11.61 -6.47
N VAL A 79 2.80 11.78 -5.33
CA VAL A 79 4.07 12.52 -5.24
C VAL A 79 5.11 11.91 -6.17
N GLU A 80 5.18 10.57 -6.20
CA GLU A 80 6.09 9.82 -7.06
C GLU A 80 5.84 10.10 -8.56
N ALA A 81 4.58 10.13 -8.99
CA ALA A 81 4.22 10.43 -10.37
C ALA A 81 4.63 11.86 -10.76
N GLN A 82 4.40 12.83 -9.86
CA GLN A 82 4.79 14.23 -10.06
C GLN A 82 6.32 14.38 -10.15
N LEU A 83 7.06 13.69 -9.28
CA LEU A 83 8.53 13.67 -9.29
C LEU A 83 9.06 13.08 -10.60
N LYS A 84 8.59 11.90 -11.00
CA LYS A 84 9.00 11.25 -12.27
C LYS A 84 8.73 12.13 -13.48
N ARG A 85 7.55 12.76 -13.53
CA ARG A 85 7.21 13.72 -14.59
C ARG A 85 8.18 14.91 -14.59
N THR A 86 8.47 15.48 -13.43
CA THR A 86 9.37 16.64 -13.30
C THR A 86 10.79 16.28 -13.75
N LEU A 87 11.29 15.11 -13.35
CA LEU A 87 12.60 14.60 -13.76
C LEU A 87 12.68 14.35 -15.26
N HIS A 88 11.65 13.75 -15.84
CA HIS A 88 11.58 13.58 -17.29
C HIS A 88 11.58 14.93 -18.04
N CYS A 89 10.88 15.94 -17.53
CA CYS A 89 10.96 17.28 -18.09
C CYS A 89 12.37 17.89 -17.94
N ALA A 90 13.04 17.68 -16.81
CA ALA A 90 14.41 18.14 -16.58
C ALA A 90 15.40 17.49 -17.56
N GLU A 91 15.25 16.19 -17.80
CA GLU A 91 16.00 15.43 -18.81
C GLU A 91 15.80 16.00 -20.22
N ILE A 92 14.54 16.24 -20.63
CA ILE A 92 14.24 16.80 -21.96
C ILE A 92 14.93 18.17 -22.14
N LEU A 93 14.88 19.02 -21.12
CA LEU A 93 15.50 20.34 -21.15
C LEU A 93 17.03 20.23 -21.19
N TYR A 94 17.62 19.32 -20.42
CA TYR A 94 19.05 19.02 -20.47
C TYR A 94 19.48 18.59 -21.88
N ASN A 95 18.75 17.67 -22.50
CA ASN A 95 19.02 17.19 -23.87
C ASN A 95 18.84 18.28 -24.94
N LYS A 96 18.10 19.34 -24.63
CA LYS A 96 17.94 20.54 -25.47
C LYS A 96 18.93 21.65 -25.13
N SER A 97 19.95 21.38 -24.31
CA SER A 97 20.93 22.35 -23.84
C SER A 97 20.35 23.53 -23.05
N LEU A 98 19.15 23.36 -22.45
CA LEU A 98 18.50 24.34 -21.60
C LEU A 98 18.84 24.08 -20.12
N TYR A 99 20.13 24.07 -19.78
CA TYR A 99 20.65 23.61 -18.48
C TYR A 99 20.10 24.39 -17.29
N GLY A 100 20.03 25.73 -17.37
CA GLY A 100 19.47 26.54 -16.28
C GLY A 100 17.99 26.24 -15.99
N GLN A 101 17.19 25.90 -17.01
CA GLN A 101 15.79 25.50 -16.83
C GLN A 101 15.70 24.07 -16.27
N SER A 102 16.56 23.17 -16.73
CA SER A 102 16.68 21.82 -16.18
C SER A 102 17.02 21.86 -14.68
N LEU A 103 18.04 22.64 -14.29
CA LEU A 103 18.45 22.81 -12.89
C LEU A 103 17.33 23.41 -12.02
N LYS A 104 16.54 24.34 -12.56
CA LYS A 104 15.36 24.88 -11.86
C LYS A 104 14.34 23.81 -11.53
N LEU A 105 14.06 22.89 -12.47
CA LEU A 105 13.16 21.75 -12.22
C LEU A 105 13.77 20.78 -11.21
N LEU A 106 15.05 20.44 -11.34
CA LEU A 106 15.75 19.55 -10.39
C LEU A 106 15.70 20.09 -8.96
N ARG A 107 15.93 21.39 -8.75
CA ARG A 107 15.82 22.03 -7.42
C ARG A 107 14.41 21.94 -6.84
N SER A 108 13.38 22.09 -7.67
CA SER A 108 11.99 21.94 -7.23
C SER A 108 11.68 20.47 -6.88
N ALA A 109 12.14 19.53 -7.71
CA ALA A 109 11.99 18.10 -7.47
C ALA A 109 12.71 17.69 -6.18
N LYS A 110 13.93 18.18 -5.94
CA LYS A 110 14.74 17.90 -4.75
C LYS A 110 13.99 18.25 -3.47
N LYS A 111 13.46 19.47 -3.37
CA LYS A 111 12.66 19.91 -2.21
C LYS A 111 11.46 18.99 -1.96
N SER A 112 10.78 18.57 -3.02
CA SER A 112 9.64 17.66 -2.90
C SER A 112 10.07 16.25 -2.49
N ALA A 113 11.18 15.76 -3.04
CA ALA A 113 11.73 14.44 -2.72
C ALA A 113 12.28 14.38 -1.28
N GLU A 114 12.97 15.42 -0.81
CA GLU A 114 13.44 15.55 0.58
C GLU A 114 12.25 15.57 1.55
N LYS A 115 11.22 16.38 1.25
CA LYS A 115 9.99 16.46 2.07
C LYS A 115 9.30 15.10 2.23
N HIS A 116 9.28 14.27 1.20
CA HIS A 116 8.59 12.96 1.22
C HIS A 116 9.57 11.78 1.28
N GLN A 117 10.83 12.04 1.65
CA GLN A 117 11.89 11.05 1.80
C GLN A 117 12.04 10.06 0.62
N LYS A 118 11.89 10.56 -0.62
CA LYS A 118 12.06 9.74 -1.84
C LYS A 118 13.54 9.57 -2.19
N ILE A 119 14.22 8.71 -1.43
CA ILE A 119 15.69 8.53 -1.49
C ILE A 119 16.17 8.13 -2.89
N THR A 120 15.48 7.22 -3.58
CA THR A 120 15.83 6.82 -4.95
C THR A 120 15.76 7.99 -5.93
N THR A 121 14.73 8.84 -5.80
CA THR A 121 14.59 10.07 -6.58
C THR A 121 15.70 11.08 -6.25
N LEU A 122 16.11 11.18 -4.98
CA LEU A 122 17.21 12.07 -4.58
C LEU A 122 18.53 11.66 -5.24
N LEU A 123 18.83 10.37 -5.32
CA LEU A 123 19.98 9.85 -6.06
C LEU A 123 19.89 10.14 -7.56
N GLU A 124 18.70 9.99 -8.16
CA GLU A 124 18.49 10.34 -9.57
C GLU A 124 18.70 11.84 -9.83
N ILE A 125 18.21 12.70 -8.93
CA ILE A 125 18.45 14.14 -8.98
C ILE A 125 19.95 14.45 -8.90
N SER A 126 20.66 13.81 -7.97
CA SER A 126 22.11 13.96 -7.80
C SER A 126 22.87 13.57 -9.08
N GLN A 127 22.47 12.48 -9.74
CA GLN A 127 23.04 12.09 -11.04
C GLN A 127 22.85 13.17 -12.11
N TRP A 128 21.68 13.80 -12.18
CA TRP A 128 21.44 14.91 -13.11
C TRP A 128 22.22 16.17 -12.74
N GLU A 129 22.35 16.50 -11.46
CA GLU A 129 23.19 17.61 -10.98
C GLU A 129 24.65 17.41 -11.39
N LYS A 130 25.21 16.21 -11.18
CA LYS A 130 26.58 15.85 -11.60
C LYS A 130 26.78 16.02 -13.12
N ARG A 131 25.83 15.53 -13.93
CA ARG A 131 25.88 15.68 -15.40
C ARG A 131 25.90 17.15 -15.84
N ILE A 132 25.16 18.03 -15.17
CA ILE A 132 25.16 19.47 -15.48
C ILE A 132 26.52 20.08 -15.10
N ILE A 133 27.05 19.77 -13.92
CA ILE A 133 28.37 20.25 -13.46
C ILE A 133 29.48 19.83 -14.45
N GLU A 134 29.48 18.58 -14.89
CA GLU A 134 30.43 18.06 -15.87
C GLU A 134 30.29 18.76 -17.23
N LYS A 135 29.07 19.12 -17.64
CA LYS A 135 28.83 19.83 -18.90
C LYS A 135 29.32 21.27 -18.89
N ASP A 136 29.22 21.93 -17.75
CA ASP A 136 29.71 23.30 -17.56
C ASP A 136 31.21 23.33 -17.21
N ASN A 137 31.93 22.21 -17.40
CA ASN A 137 33.37 22.07 -17.09
C ASN A 137 33.73 22.50 -15.65
N TYR A 138 32.83 22.26 -14.70
CA TYR A 138 33.01 22.65 -13.29
C TYR A 138 33.13 24.17 -13.06
N GLU A 139 32.69 25.00 -14.01
CA GLU A 139 32.66 26.46 -13.86
C GLU A 139 31.86 26.85 -12.60
N ASP A 140 32.45 27.70 -11.75
CA ASP A 140 31.88 28.16 -10.47
C ASP A 140 31.48 27.04 -9.47
N VAL A 141 31.99 25.81 -9.62
CA VAL A 141 31.73 24.71 -8.69
C VAL A 141 32.95 24.44 -7.80
N PRO A 142 32.91 24.81 -6.51
CA PRO A 142 34.02 24.55 -5.59
C PRO A 142 34.12 23.05 -5.26
N VAL A 143 35.32 22.57 -4.93
CA VAL A 143 35.58 21.16 -4.58
C VAL A 143 34.72 20.73 -3.40
N GLU A 144 34.48 21.62 -2.44
CA GLU A 144 33.61 21.40 -1.29
C GLU A 144 32.18 21.04 -1.71
N ARG A 145 31.68 21.60 -2.82
CA ARG A 145 30.35 21.25 -3.34
C ARG A 145 30.32 19.83 -3.90
N ILE A 146 31.40 19.39 -4.55
CA ILE A 146 31.53 18.03 -5.08
C ILE A 146 31.55 17.03 -3.91
N GLN A 147 32.33 17.33 -2.87
CA GLN A 147 32.39 16.53 -1.65
C GLN A 147 31.02 16.43 -0.97
N GLN A 148 30.30 17.54 -0.83
CA GLN A 148 28.94 17.53 -0.27
C GLN A 148 27.96 16.64 -1.06
N ILE A 149 28.06 16.63 -2.39
CA ILE A 149 27.22 15.77 -3.23
C ILE A 149 27.56 14.30 -2.95
N GLN A 150 28.85 13.96 -2.84
CA GLN A 150 29.28 12.60 -2.51
C GLN A 150 28.78 12.17 -1.12
N GLU A 151 28.97 13.00 -0.09
CA GLU A 151 28.50 12.72 1.27
C GLU A 151 26.98 12.51 1.33
N GLN A 152 26.20 13.30 0.57
CA GLN A 152 24.76 13.13 0.45
C GLN A 152 24.38 11.80 -0.22
N ASP A 153 25.05 11.46 -1.32
CA ASP A 153 24.80 10.20 -2.04
C ASP A 153 25.14 8.99 -1.18
N ASP A 154 26.26 9.01 -0.47
CA ASP A 154 26.70 7.93 0.40
C ASP A 154 25.69 7.71 1.55
N ALA A 155 25.22 8.81 2.17
CA ALA A 155 24.16 8.74 3.19
C ALA A 155 22.84 8.17 2.63
N HIS A 156 22.45 8.56 1.41
CA HIS A 156 21.27 8.01 0.75
C HIS A 156 21.40 6.53 0.41
N ILE A 157 22.57 6.09 -0.06
CA ILE A 157 22.87 4.69 -0.35
C ILE A 157 22.84 3.85 0.93
N GLU A 158 23.38 4.35 2.03
CA GLU A 158 23.33 3.70 3.34
C GLU A 158 21.87 3.48 3.79
N GLN A 159 21.01 4.49 3.66
CA GLN A 159 19.59 4.36 3.99
C GLN A 159 18.86 3.34 3.10
N LEU A 160 19.19 3.26 1.82
CA LEU A 160 18.62 2.23 0.92
C LEU A 160 19.11 0.83 1.27
N GLY A 161 20.38 0.69 1.63
CA GLY A 161 20.97 -0.56 2.11
C GLY A 161 20.24 -1.04 3.38
N LEU A 162 20.07 -0.15 4.35
CA LEU A 162 19.33 -0.43 5.58
C LEU A 162 17.89 -0.83 5.29
N HIS A 163 17.20 -0.10 4.40
CA HIS A 163 15.82 -0.40 4.00
C HIS A 163 15.68 -1.83 3.46
N SER A 164 16.59 -2.21 2.56
CA SER A 164 16.63 -3.55 1.96
C SER A 164 16.82 -4.65 3.01
N THR A 165 17.75 -4.44 3.94
CA THR A 165 18.01 -5.36 5.06
C THR A 165 16.78 -5.50 5.96
N LEU A 166 16.21 -4.39 6.41
CA LEU A 166 15.01 -4.39 7.27
C LEU A 166 13.82 -5.06 6.59
N TRP A 167 13.58 -4.76 5.30
CA TRP A 167 12.51 -5.38 4.54
C TRP A 167 12.70 -6.89 4.42
N THR A 168 13.93 -7.34 4.17
CA THR A 168 14.26 -8.77 4.04
C THR A 168 14.03 -9.52 5.34
N LEU A 169 14.54 -9.00 6.46
CA LEU A 169 14.34 -9.57 7.79
C LEU A 169 12.85 -9.63 8.16
N LYS A 170 12.13 -8.52 7.92
CA LYS A 170 10.69 -8.44 8.16
C LYS A 170 9.96 -9.51 7.34
N SER A 171 10.24 -9.61 6.05
CA SER A 171 9.59 -10.58 5.17
C SER A 171 9.81 -12.03 5.63
N ARG A 172 11.01 -12.38 6.09
CA ARG A 172 11.30 -13.72 6.67
C ARG A 172 10.48 -13.99 7.92
N ILE A 173 10.41 -13.03 8.85
CA ILE A 173 9.59 -13.15 10.07
C ILE A 173 8.11 -13.31 9.74
N PHE A 174 7.56 -12.46 8.87
CA PHE A 174 6.15 -12.54 8.51
C PHE A 174 5.81 -13.82 7.74
N GLN A 175 6.69 -14.28 6.85
CA GLN A 175 6.50 -15.56 6.17
C GLN A 175 6.36 -16.71 7.18
N ASN A 176 7.25 -16.77 8.18
CA ASN A 176 7.17 -17.78 9.24
C ASN A 176 5.88 -17.64 10.05
N LEU A 177 5.48 -16.42 10.41
CA LEU A 177 4.24 -16.17 11.13
C LEU A 177 3.00 -16.61 10.34
N TYR A 178 2.95 -16.38 9.03
CA TYR A 178 1.82 -16.77 8.19
C TYR A 178 1.73 -18.28 7.98
N VAL A 179 2.87 -18.97 7.83
CA VAL A 179 2.90 -20.42 7.55
C VAL A 179 2.73 -21.24 8.82
N LYS A 180 3.42 -20.87 9.90
CA LYS A 180 3.51 -21.69 11.13
C LYS A 180 2.74 -21.11 12.31
N GLY A 181 2.31 -19.85 12.22
CA GLY A 181 1.75 -19.12 13.35
C GLY A 181 2.81 -18.71 14.37
N LYS A 182 2.39 -18.50 15.62
CA LYS A 182 3.30 -18.20 16.74
C LYS A 182 4.21 -19.38 17.01
N SER A 183 5.46 -19.09 17.39
CA SER A 183 6.45 -20.11 17.72
C SER A 183 5.96 -21.02 18.84
N ARG A 184 6.09 -22.34 18.64
CA ARG A 184 5.69 -23.38 19.61
C ARG A 184 6.85 -24.30 20.00
N SER A 185 8.02 -24.17 19.37
CA SER A 185 9.20 -25.00 19.63
C SER A 185 10.46 -24.18 19.92
N ALA A 186 11.42 -24.78 20.63
CA ALA A 186 12.72 -24.16 20.91
C ALA A 186 13.52 -23.88 19.62
N GLU A 187 13.36 -24.73 18.60
CA GLU A 187 14.00 -24.57 17.28
C GLU A 187 13.45 -23.36 16.54
N GLU A 188 12.13 -23.13 16.58
CA GLU A 188 11.51 -21.95 15.98
C GLU A 188 11.95 -20.67 16.70
N LEU A 189 12.02 -20.68 18.04
CA LEU A 189 12.54 -19.55 18.81
C LEU A 189 14.00 -19.21 18.44
N ALA A 190 14.84 -20.22 18.23
CA ALA A 190 16.22 -20.03 17.78
C ALA A 190 16.29 -19.42 16.38
N GLN A 191 15.41 -19.83 15.45
CA GLN A 191 15.32 -19.23 14.11
C GLN A 191 14.91 -17.76 14.16
N TYR A 192 13.91 -17.40 14.96
CA TYR A 192 13.53 -16.00 15.14
C TYR A 192 14.68 -15.17 15.74
N LYS A 193 15.39 -15.73 16.72
CA LYS A 193 16.53 -15.06 17.35
C LYS A 193 17.67 -14.82 16.35
N GLN A 194 18.03 -15.83 15.56
CA GLN A 194 19.05 -15.68 14.52
C GLN A 194 18.70 -14.54 13.54
N MET A 195 17.43 -14.41 13.16
CA MET A 195 16.99 -13.33 12.26
C MET A 195 17.11 -11.94 12.88
N ILE A 196 16.89 -11.77 14.19
CA ILE A 196 17.03 -10.46 14.83
C ILE A 196 18.50 -10.14 15.17
N ASP A 197 19.33 -11.17 15.40
CA ASP A 197 20.77 -11.00 15.63
C ASP A 197 21.51 -10.53 14.35
N GLU A 198 20.90 -10.69 13.16
CA GLU A 198 21.37 -10.15 11.87
C GLU A 198 21.11 -8.63 11.70
N LEU A 199 20.42 -7.99 12.65
CA LEU A 199 20.09 -6.57 12.58
C LEU A 199 21.34 -5.70 12.78
N PRO A 200 21.59 -4.67 11.95
CA PRO A 200 22.75 -3.79 12.12
C PRO A 200 22.73 -3.04 13.46
N GLU A 201 23.88 -2.99 14.15
CA GLU A 201 24.05 -2.27 15.43
C GLU A 201 23.78 -0.77 15.32
N ALA A 202 24.02 -0.17 14.14
CA ALA A 202 23.89 1.27 13.88
C ALA A 202 22.44 1.75 13.64
N THR A 203 21.44 1.04 14.15
CA THR A 203 20.02 1.41 14.06
C THR A 203 19.67 2.52 15.06
N GLY A 204 20.27 3.71 14.90
CA GLY A 204 20.09 4.90 15.75
C GLY A 204 19.35 6.07 15.06
N ASP A 205 19.47 7.27 15.65
CA ASP A 205 18.74 8.53 15.33
C ASP A 205 18.79 9.01 13.86
N ASN A 206 19.65 8.42 13.01
CA ASN A 206 19.84 8.82 11.61
C ASN A 206 18.99 8.00 10.60
N MET A 207 18.05 7.18 11.05
CA MET A 207 17.17 6.43 10.14
C MET A 207 16.14 7.35 9.46
N SER A 208 15.87 7.13 8.18
CA SER A 208 14.68 7.66 7.52
C SER A 208 13.41 7.20 8.23
N VAL A 209 12.31 7.94 8.07
CA VAL A 209 11.03 7.61 8.69
C VAL A 209 10.51 6.24 8.22
N GLU A 210 10.68 5.90 6.94
CA GLU A 210 10.32 4.55 6.48
C GLU A 210 11.19 3.45 7.10
N ASN A 211 12.49 3.72 7.33
CA ASN A 211 13.39 2.78 7.99
C ASN A 211 13.07 2.61 9.47
N GLN A 212 12.77 3.70 10.19
CA GLN A 212 12.26 3.65 11.57
C GLN A 212 10.97 2.84 11.65
N TYR A 213 10.04 3.05 10.70
CA TYR A 213 8.81 2.28 10.62
C TYR A 213 9.09 0.78 10.44
N LEU A 214 9.94 0.41 9.49
CA LEU A 214 10.29 -0.99 9.24
C LEU A 214 11.00 -1.63 10.43
N TYR A 215 11.90 -0.90 11.10
CA TYR A 215 12.60 -1.36 12.29
C TYR A 215 11.63 -1.69 13.42
N ASN A 216 10.74 -0.76 13.77
CA ASN A 216 9.72 -0.98 14.78
C ASN A 216 8.74 -2.10 14.37
N HIS A 217 8.39 -2.17 13.09
CA HIS A 217 7.48 -3.20 12.58
C HIS A 217 8.11 -4.61 12.64
N LEU A 218 9.41 -4.71 12.33
CA LEU A 218 10.19 -5.92 12.48
C LEU A 218 10.26 -6.36 13.94
N ASN A 219 10.65 -5.47 14.86
CA ASN A 219 10.81 -5.77 16.28
C ASN A 219 9.47 -6.15 16.95
N SER A 220 8.40 -5.41 16.64
CA SER A 220 7.05 -5.77 17.13
C SER A 220 6.62 -7.15 16.65
N ALA A 221 6.85 -7.49 15.37
CA ALA A 221 6.52 -8.79 14.80
C ALA A 221 7.38 -9.94 15.38
N TYR A 222 8.67 -9.70 15.59
CA TYR A 222 9.58 -10.64 16.26
C TYR A 222 9.08 -10.98 17.66
N HIS A 223 8.89 -9.96 18.51
CA HIS A 223 8.44 -10.15 19.88
C HIS A 223 7.05 -10.77 19.96
N TYR A 224 6.16 -10.41 19.04
CA TYR A 224 4.85 -11.06 18.90
C TYR A 224 4.98 -12.55 18.55
N GLY A 225 5.88 -12.88 17.62
CA GLY A 225 6.10 -14.25 17.15
C GLY A 225 6.62 -15.20 18.21
N ILE A 226 7.44 -14.68 19.14
CA ILE A 226 7.93 -15.42 20.31
C ILE A 226 6.98 -15.33 21.52
N GLY A 227 5.83 -14.65 21.39
CA GLY A 227 4.83 -14.52 22.44
C GLY A 227 5.13 -13.48 23.53
N ASN A 228 6.17 -12.66 23.36
CA ASN A 228 6.52 -11.59 24.29
C ASN A 228 5.76 -10.29 23.95
N TYR A 229 4.50 -10.21 24.38
CA TYR A 229 3.65 -9.04 24.13
C TYR A 229 4.19 -7.76 24.78
N SER A 230 4.78 -7.86 25.97
CA SER A 230 5.32 -6.71 26.70
C SER A 230 6.48 -6.05 25.96
N ALA A 231 7.33 -6.83 25.30
CA ALA A 231 8.40 -6.28 24.45
C ALA A 231 7.91 -5.84 23.06
N SER A 232 6.82 -6.43 22.55
CA SER A 232 6.22 -6.05 21.26
C SER A 232 5.54 -4.68 21.32
N PHE A 233 4.86 -4.39 22.44
CA PHE A 233 3.98 -3.24 22.58
C PHE A 233 4.67 -1.86 22.38
N PRO A 234 5.85 -1.56 22.98
CA PRO A 234 6.50 -0.27 22.80
C PRO A 234 6.84 0.04 21.33
N TYR A 235 7.21 -0.96 20.54
CA TYR A 235 7.48 -0.78 19.11
C TYR A 235 6.21 -0.47 18.31
N LEU A 236 5.07 -1.08 18.67
CA LEU A 236 3.79 -0.77 18.06
C LEU A 236 3.36 0.67 18.37
N GLU A 237 3.48 1.08 19.63
CA GLU A 237 3.16 2.45 20.07
C GLU A 237 4.08 3.50 19.42
N SER A 238 5.38 3.21 19.34
CA SER A 238 6.35 4.03 18.62
C SER A 238 5.95 4.17 17.15
N ASN A 239 5.52 3.10 16.49
CA ASN A 239 5.05 3.18 15.11
C ASN A 239 3.75 3.96 14.92
N VAL A 240 2.79 3.84 15.84
CA VAL A 240 1.58 4.69 15.81
C VAL A 240 1.99 6.16 15.87
N SER A 241 2.86 6.51 16.83
CA SER A 241 3.32 7.89 17.03
C SER A 241 4.15 8.41 15.85
N LEU A 242 5.01 7.57 15.28
CA LEU A 242 5.85 7.89 14.12
C LEU A 242 5.00 8.25 12.89
N ILE A 243 3.98 7.44 12.61
CA ILE A 243 3.07 7.68 11.47
C ILE A 243 2.25 8.94 11.71
N GLU A 244 1.72 9.14 12.92
CA GLU A 244 0.95 10.34 13.29
C GLU A 244 1.80 11.62 13.21
N GLY A 245 3.09 11.54 13.55
CA GLY A 245 4.04 12.65 13.41
C GLY A 245 4.43 12.95 11.96
N HIS A 246 4.29 11.98 11.05
CA HIS A 246 4.77 12.06 9.66
C HIS A 246 3.71 11.65 8.63
N VAL A 247 2.46 12.08 8.84
CA VAL A 247 1.30 11.71 7.98
C VAL A 247 1.59 11.87 6.48
N HIS A 248 2.28 12.93 6.08
CA HIS A 248 2.62 13.22 4.69
C HIS A 248 3.50 12.16 4.00
N ILE A 249 4.26 11.35 4.77
CA ILE A 249 5.06 10.25 4.22
C ILE A 249 4.18 9.03 3.94
N PHE A 250 3.17 8.79 4.79
CA PHE A 250 2.27 7.65 4.72
C PHE A 250 0.92 7.96 4.07
N GLU A 251 0.73 9.17 3.53
CA GLU A 251 -0.55 9.67 3.00
C GLU A 251 -1.15 8.71 1.97
N GLU A 252 -0.32 8.13 1.11
CA GLU A 252 -0.74 7.24 0.02
C GLU A 252 -0.92 5.77 0.48
N GLU A 253 -0.53 5.43 1.72
CA GLU A 253 -0.55 4.07 2.26
C GLU A 253 -1.37 3.94 3.57
N PRO A 254 -2.67 4.31 3.58
CA PRO A 254 -3.47 4.30 4.80
C PRO A 254 -3.59 2.93 5.47
N ASN A 255 -3.42 1.84 4.71
CA ASN A 255 -3.42 0.48 5.24
C ASN A 255 -2.27 0.22 6.22
N VAL A 256 -1.15 0.91 6.08
CA VAL A 256 -0.01 0.79 7.00
C VAL A 256 -0.43 1.23 8.40
N TYR A 257 -1.02 2.42 8.51
CA TYR A 257 -1.51 2.95 9.78
C TYR A 257 -2.58 2.06 10.42
N LEU A 258 -3.58 1.64 9.62
CA LEU A 258 -4.65 0.77 10.10
C LEU A 258 -4.14 -0.58 10.60
N SER A 259 -3.18 -1.18 9.88
CA SER A 259 -2.55 -2.44 10.28
C SER A 259 -1.84 -2.32 11.62
N VAL A 260 -0.98 -1.29 11.77
CA VAL A 260 -0.25 -1.02 13.02
C VAL A 260 -1.23 -0.81 14.17
N LEU A 261 -2.29 -0.02 14.00
CA LEU A 261 -3.32 0.19 15.02
C LEU A 261 -4.00 -1.10 15.43
N THR A 262 -4.44 -1.94 14.48
CA THR A 262 -5.11 -3.20 14.83
C THR A 262 -4.20 -4.16 15.58
N ASN A 263 -2.91 -4.20 15.24
CA ASN A 263 -1.92 -4.97 15.98
C ASN A 263 -1.67 -4.39 17.37
N ALA A 264 -1.57 -3.07 17.51
CA ALA A 264 -1.41 -2.37 18.79
C ALA A 264 -2.60 -2.64 19.72
N ILE A 265 -3.83 -2.56 19.21
CA ILE A 265 -5.05 -2.87 19.96
C ILE A 265 -5.05 -4.32 20.44
N TYR A 266 -4.70 -5.27 19.55
CA TYR A 266 -4.61 -6.68 19.92
C TYR A 266 -3.61 -6.89 21.06
N VAL A 267 -2.40 -6.34 20.94
CA VAL A 267 -1.34 -6.53 21.93
C VAL A 267 -1.69 -5.83 23.25
N ALA A 268 -2.24 -4.61 23.22
CA ALA A 268 -2.73 -3.91 24.41
C ALA A 268 -3.82 -4.72 25.14
N GLY A 269 -4.78 -5.29 24.39
CA GLY A 269 -5.82 -6.15 24.95
C GLY A 269 -5.27 -7.39 25.64
N ARG A 270 -4.22 -8.01 25.07
CA ARG A 270 -3.51 -9.14 25.67
C ARG A 270 -2.74 -8.79 26.94
N LEU A 271 -2.30 -7.55 27.07
CA LEU A 271 -1.59 -7.03 28.24
C LEU A 271 -2.56 -6.51 29.32
N GLY A 272 -3.85 -6.35 29.00
CA GLY A 272 -4.82 -5.73 29.91
C GLY A 272 -4.75 -4.20 29.95
N GLU A 273 -4.09 -3.58 28.97
CA GLU A 273 -3.91 -2.12 28.88
C GLU A 273 -5.18 -1.43 28.31
N GLU A 274 -6.25 -1.41 29.11
CA GLU A 274 -7.59 -0.97 28.67
C GLU A 274 -7.63 0.48 28.17
N GLU A 275 -6.88 1.38 28.81
CA GLU A 275 -6.79 2.78 28.38
C GLU A 275 -6.18 2.90 26.98
N LYS A 276 -5.12 2.13 26.70
CA LYS A 276 -4.48 2.11 25.37
C LYS A 276 -5.37 1.46 24.32
N VAL A 277 -6.11 0.41 24.66
CA VAL A 277 -7.13 -0.17 23.78
C VAL A 277 -8.16 0.89 23.37
N ARG A 278 -8.69 1.65 24.33
CA ARG A 278 -9.68 2.71 24.07
C ARG A 278 -9.10 3.84 23.23
N GLU A 279 -7.88 4.26 23.52
CA GLU A 279 -7.13 5.26 22.74
C GLU A 279 -7.02 4.82 21.27
N PHE A 280 -6.47 3.64 21.01
CA PHE A 280 -6.24 3.16 19.65
C PHE A 280 -7.53 2.82 18.90
N LEU A 281 -8.59 2.35 19.56
CA LEU A 281 -9.91 2.20 18.94
C LEU A 281 -10.49 3.55 18.51
N THR A 282 -10.28 4.60 19.30
CA THR A 282 -10.72 5.95 18.95
C THR A 282 -9.97 6.47 17.72
N LYS A 283 -8.65 6.24 17.67
CA LYS A 283 -7.81 6.55 16.49
C LYS A 283 -8.19 5.72 15.26
N LEU A 284 -8.55 4.45 15.44
CA LEU A 284 -9.03 3.60 14.35
C LEU A 284 -10.34 4.13 13.75
N LYS A 285 -11.24 4.68 14.55
CA LYS A 285 -12.49 5.31 14.09
C LYS A 285 -12.25 6.71 13.50
N ASN A 286 -11.24 7.42 13.99
CA ASN A 286 -10.93 8.80 13.62
C ASN A 286 -9.45 8.93 13.23
N PRO A 287 -9.02 8.40 12.06
CA PRO A 287 -7.63 8.49 11.68
C PRO A 287 -7.18 9.93 11.39
N PRO A 288 -5.87 10.20 11.42
CA PRO A 288 -5.30 11.51 11.14
C PRO A 288 -5.80 12.14 9.83
N LYS A 289 -6.09 13.44 9.88
CA LYS A 289 -6.39 14.23 8.67
C LYS A 289 -5.16 14.21 7.75
N GLY A 290 -5.38 13.96 6.47
CA GLY A 290 -4.30 13.91 5.46
C GLY A 290 -3.83 12.50 5.11
N LEU A 291 -4.24 11.45 5.82
CA LEU A 291 -4.19 10.10 5.24
C LEU A 291 -5.19 10.04 4.09
N SER A 292 -4.75 9.66 2.88
CA SER A 292 -5.57 9.58 1.67
C SER A 292 -6.50 8.37 1.74
N LEU A 293 -7.45 8.46 2.66
CA LEU A 293 -8.62 7.64 2.74
C LEU A 293 -9.58 8.12 1.65
N ARG A 294 -9.19 7.93 0.37
CA ARG A 294 -10.02 8.28 -0.78
C ARG A 294 -11.41 7.69 -0.57
N GLU A 295 -12.40 8.56 -0.41
CA GLU A 295 -13.82 8.21 -0.23
C GLU A 295 -14.27 7.24 -1.31
N THR A 296 -14.17 5.96 -1.02
CA THR A 296 -14.55 4.85 -1.88
C THR A 296 -15.22 3.83 -0.98
N GLU A 297 -16.20 3.09 -1.51
CA GLU A 297 -16.90 2.01 -0.80
C GLU A 297 -15.94 0.97 -0.16
N ASP A 298 -14.68 0.93 -0.60
CA ASP A 298 -13.63 0.09 -0.03
C ASP A 298 -13.21 0.50 1.38
N ILE A 299 -13.40 1.77 1.77
CA ILE A 299 -13.01 2.28 3.08
C ILE A 299 -14.06 1.92 4.13
N ASP A 300 -15.34 2.10 3.84
CA ASP A 300 -16.42 1.67 4.74
C ASP A 300 -16.37 0.16 5.00
N LEU A 301 -16.09 -0.62 3.95
CA LEU A 301 -15.83 -2.05 4.06
C LEU A 301 -14.62 -2.33 4.96
N ARG A 302 -13.51 -1.60 4.79
CA ARG A 302 -12.30 -1.77 5.62
C ARG A 302 -12.56 -1.42 7.08
N TYR A 303 -13.24 -0.32 7.37
CA TYR A 303 -13.63 0.04 8.73
C TYR A 303 -14.54 -1.00 9.36
N PHE A 304 -15.53 -1.47 8.59
CA PHE A 304 -16.38 -2.56 9.02
C PHE A 304 -15.57 -3.79 9.41
N ILE A 305 -14.63 -4.22 8.55
CA ILE A 305 -13.80 -5.40 8.81
C ILE A 305 -12.94 -5.17 10.05
N LEU A 306 -12.12 -4.13 10.07
CA LEU A 306 -11.12 -3.91 11.11
C LEU A 306 -11.79 -3.62 12.47
N SER A 307 -12.75 -2.70 12.52
CA SER A 307 -13.40 -2.35 13.79
C SER A 307 -14.13 -3.54 14.40
N ASN A 308 -14.90 -4.32 13.61
CA ASN A 308 -15.66 -5.43 14.17
C ASN A 308 -14.77 -6.63 14.49
N SER A 309 -13.79 -6.97 13.64
CA SER A 309 -12.85 -8.06 13.92
C SER A 309 -12.02 -7.80 15.17
N THR A 310 -11.53 -6.57 15.34
CA THR A 310 -10.82 -6.16 16.54
C THR A 310 -11.73 -6.19 17.77
N SER A 311 -12.95 -5.67 17.69
CA SER A 311 -13.88 -5.65 18.82
C SER A 311 -14.30 -7.06 19.26
N LEU A 312 -14.58 -7.96 18.32
CA LEU A 312 -14.83 -9.39 18.63
C LEU A 312 -13.64 -10.04 19.32
N THR A 313 -12.43 -9.76 18.83
CA THR A 313 -11.20 -10.32 19.40
C THR A 313 -10.98 -9.83 20.83
N LEU A 314 -11.22 -8.54 21.09
CA LEU A 314 -11.13 -7.97 22.44
C LEU A 314 -12.16 -8.59 23.39
N ALA A 315 -13.42 -8.68 22.97
CA ALA A 315 -14.48 -9.31 23.76
C ALA A 315 -14.12 -10.75 24.16
N LEU A 316 -13.52 -11.52 23.25
CA LEU A 316 -13.03 -12.88 23.53
C LEU A 316 -11.84 -12.89 24.49
N GLN A 317 -10.90 -11.97 24.35
CA GLN A 317 -9.70 -11.88 25.20
C GLN A 317 -10.04 -11.47 26.63
N GLN A 318 -10.97 -10.53 26.80
CA GLN A 318 -11.38 -9.97 28.08
C GLN A 318 -12.50 -10.76 28.75
N ASN A 319 -13.03 -11.79 28.08
CA ASN A 319 -14.21 -12.55 28.48
C ASN A 319 -15.51 -11.71 28.59
N ASN A 320 -15.56 -10.55 27.92
CA ASN A 320 -16.74 -9.69 27.79
C ASN A 320 -17.68 -10.21 26.69
N PHE A 321 -18.17 -11.45 26.85
CA PHE A 321 -18.91 -12.12 25.78
C PHE A 321 -20.25 -11.45 25.44
N ASP A 322 -20.92 -10.82 26.41
CA ASP A 322 -22.20 -10.12 26.17
C ASP A 322 -22.01 -8.92 25.23
N GLU A 323 -20.95 -8.14 25.43
CA GLU A 323 -20.59 -7.04 24.53
C GLU A 323 -20.26 -7.56 23.13
N GLY A 324 -19.52 -8.67 23.04
CA GLY A 324 -19.24 -9.34 21.77
C GLY A 324 -20.50 -9.80 21.03
N ILE A 325 -21.47 -10.37 21.76
CA ILE A 325 -22.76 -10.80 21.20
C ILE A 325 -23.60 -9.61 20.74
N ALA A 326 -23.57 -8.49 21.45
CA ALA A 326 -24.29 -7.27 21.08
C ALA A 326 -23.83 -6.67 19.74
N LEU A 327 -22.61 -6.98 19.28
CA LEU A 327 -22.08 -6.55 17.98
C LEU A 327 -22.64 -7.37 16.80
N ILE A 328 -23.14 -8.58 17.04
CA ILE A 328 -23.51 -9.54 15.98
C ILE A 328 -24.53 -8.97 14.98
N PRO A 329 -25.61 -8.28 15.39
CA PRO A 329 -26.58 -7.74 14.43
C PRO A 329 -25.96 -6.77 13.42
N GLN A 330 -25.07 -5.89 13.89
CA GLN A 330 -24.34 -4.96 13.03
C GLN A 330 -23.38 -5.72 12.09
N ILE A 331 -22.76 -6.80 12.58
CA ILE A 331 -21.86 -7.65 11.79
C ILE A 331 -22.64 -8.40 10.71
N GLU A 332 -23.81 -8.96 11.02
CA GLU A 332 -24.71 -9.60 10.05
C GLU A 332 -25.10 -8.64 8.92
N GLU A 333 -25.50 -7.41 9.27
CA GLU A 333 -25.84 -6.38 8.28
C GLU A 333 -24.66 -6.06 7.35
N GLY A 334 -23.47 -5.87 7.91
CA GLY A 334 -22.27 -5.58 7.11
C GLY A 334 -21.80 -6.78 6.27
N LEU A 335 -21.94 -8.01 6.77
CA LEU A 335 -21.67 -9.22 6.00
C LEU A 335 -22.57 -9.32 4.77
N LEU A 336 -23.87 -9.01 4.91
CA LEU A 336 -24.81 -8.97 3.79
C LEU A 336 -24.50 -7.82 2.83
N LYS A 337 -24.27 -6.61 3.35
CA LYS A 337 -23.98 -5.41 2.55
C LYS A 337 -22.72 -5.58 1.69
N TYR A 338 -21.69 -6.25 2.20
CA TYR A 338 -20.39 -6.37 1.56
C TYR A 338 -20.07 -7.79 1.06
N ASP A 339 -21.08 -8.66 0.94
CA ASP A 339 -20.90 -10.10 0.67
C ASP A 339 -20.00 -10.38 -0.55
N SER A 340 -20.20 -9.67 -1.66
CA SER A 340 -19.44 -9.86 -2.89
C SER A 340 -18.01 -9.31 -2.86
N LYS A 341 -17.68 -8.49 -1.84
CA LYS A 341 -16.36 -7.85 -1.69
C LYS A 341 -15.53 -8.46 -0.55
N LEU A 342 -16.14 -9.28 0.31
CA LEU A 342 -15.46 -9.96 1.40
C LEU A 342 -14.82 -11.26 0.93
N SER A 343 -13.54 -11.46 1.26
CA SER A 343 -12.86 -12.73 1.01
C SER A 343 -13.37 -13.83 1.93
N SER A 344 -13.27 -15.09 1.47
CA SER A 344 -13.60 -16.30 2.23
C SER A 344 -12.92 -16.32 3.61
N VAL A 345 -11.64 -15.95 3.67
CA VAL A 345 -10.86 -15.89 4.93
C VAL A 345 -11.44 -14.88 5.92
N ARG A 346 -11.90 -13.71 5.45
CA ARG A 346 -12.50 -12.68 6.33
C ARG A 346 -13.87 -13.11 6.84
N LYS A 347 -14.69 -13.71 5.98
CA LYS A 347 -15.98 -14.30 6.41
C LYS A 347 -15.73 -15.41 7.44
N ALA A 348 -14.72 -16.24 7.21
CA ALA A 348 -14.36 -17.34 8.09
C ALA A 348 -14.00 -16.83 9.49
N PHE A 349 -13.20 -15.76 9.55
CA PHE A 349 -12.84 -15.11 10.79
C PHE A 349 -14.09 -14.67 11.58
N PHE A 350 -15.04 -13.98 10.95
CA PHE A 350 -16.26 -13.55 11.62
C PHE A 350 -17.09 -14.74 12.12
N TYR A 351 -17.34 -15.72 11.26
CA TYR A 351 -18.18 -16.88 11.60
C TYR A 351 -17.57 -17.68 12.76
N PHE A 352 -16.25 -17.91 12.72
CA PHE A 352 -15.55 -18.62 13.77
C PHE A 352 -15.59 -17.86 15.11
N ASN A 353 -15.26 -16.57 15.13
CA ASN A 353 -15.23 -15.81 16.38
C ASN A 353 -16.64 -15.62 16.98
N ILE A 354 -17.67 -15.44 16.16
CA ILE A 354 -19.07 -15.38 16.63
C ILE A 354 -19.49 -16.73 17.22
N ALA A 355 -19.15 -17.84 16.57
CA ALA A 355 -19.42 -19.16 17.11
C ALA A 355 -18.75 -19.36 18.47
N VAL A 356 -17.47 -18.99 18.61
CA VAL A 356 -16.74 -19.07 19.88
C VAL A 356 -17.42 -18.23 20.96
N LEU A 357 -17.89 -17.01 20.66
CA LEU A 357 -18.62 -16.18 21.63
C LEU A 357 -19.86 -16.90 22.17
N PHE A 358 -20.71 -17.43 21.29
CA PHE A 358 -21.90 -18.17 21.71
C PHE A 358 -21.55 -19.45 22.47
N PHE A 359 -20.53 -20.18 22.04
CA PHE A 359 -20.06 -21.38 22.72
C PHE A 359 -19.61 -21.08 24.15
N ARG A 360 -18.84 -20.01 24.35
CA ARG A 360 -18.32 -19.59 25.67
C ARG A 360 -19.42 -19.13 26.62
N LYS A 361 -20.55 -18.64 26.08
CA LYS A 361 -21.77 -18.30 26.85
C LYS A 361 -22.72 -19.48 27.07
N GLY A 362 -22.44 -20.66 26.49
CA GLY A 362 -23.30 -21.84 26.59
C GLY A 362 -24.48 -21.85 25.61
N HIS A 363 -24.52 -20.92 24.65
CA HIS A 363 -25.52 -20.84 23.59
C HIS A 363 -25.13 -21.78 22.43
N PHE A 364 -25.20 -23.09 22.68
CA PHE A 364 -24.64 -24.09 21.77
C PHE A 364 -25.35 -24.18 20.42
N ASN A 365 -26.66 -23.92 20.37
CA ASN A 365 -27.43 -23.96 19.12
C ASN A 365 -27.01 -22.83 18.17
N GLU A 366 -26.84 -21.63 18.71
CA GLU A 366 -26.38 -20.44 18.00
C GLU A 366 -24.93 -20.62 17.55
N SER A 367 -24.07 -21.15 18.43
CA SER A 367 -22.69 -21.51 18.05
C SER A 367 -22.66 -22.48 16.88
N LEU A 368 -23.49 -23.54 16.92
CA LEU A 368 -23.55 -24.56 15.87
C LEU A 368 -24.03 -23.96 14.54
N LYS A 369 -25.00 -23.04 14.58
CA LYS A 369 -25.46 -22.30 13.38
C LYS A 369 -24.29 -21.62 12.68
N TRP A 370 -23.45 -20.88 13.42
CA TRP A 370 -22.32 -20.15 12.86
C TRP A 370 -21.17 -21.04 12.39
N ILE A 371 -20.89 -22.14 13.10
CA ILE A 371 -19.92 -23.15 12.63
C ILE A 371 -20.38 -23.82 11.35
N ASN A 372 -21.67 -24.14 11.22
CA ASN A 372 -22.19 -24.74 9.99
C ASN A 372 -22.12 -23.76 8.80
N GLN A 373 -22.29 -22.45 9.04
CA GLN A 373 -22.05 -21.43 8.01
C GLN A 373 -20.58 -21.42 7.55
N LEU A 374 -19.64 -21.53 8.48
CA LEU A 374 -18.22 -21.64 8.17
C LEU A 374 -17.91 -22.89 7.34
N LEU A 375 -18.34 -24.07 7.80
CA LEU A 375 -17.99 -25.35 7.17
C LEU A 375 -18.63 -25.55 5.80
N ASN A 376 -19.86 -25.06 5.59
CA ASN A 376 -20.62 -25.33 4.37
C ASN A 376 -20.46 -24.25 3.29
N ASN A 377 -20.18 -23.00 3.68
CA ASN A 377 -20.21 -21.86 2.75
C ASN A 377 -18.83 -21.24 2.49
N ILE A 378 -17.77 -21.72 3.14
CA ILE A 378 -16.43 -21.16 2.98
C ILE A 378 -15.45 -22.27 2.61
N ASN A 379 -14.89 -22.15 1.41
CA ASN A 379 -13.77 -22.99 0.98
C ASN A 379 -12.45 -22.27 1.30
N ILE A 380 -11.71 -22.79 2.30
CA ILE A 380 -10.47 -22.19 2.81
C ILE A 380 -9.23 -22.76 2.10
N ASP A 381 -9.34 -23.95 1.51
CA ASP A 381 -8.22 -24.70 0.91
C ASP A 381 -7.75 -24.18 -0.46
N HIS A 382 -8.39 -23.14 -1.00
CA HIS A 382 -8.09 -22.54 -2.31
C HIS A 382 -7.67 -21.06 -2.28
N THR A 383 -7.39 -20.52 -1.09
CA THR A 383 -6.83 -19.17 -0.89
C THR A 383 -5.39 -19.26 -0.43
#